data_AF-A0A455UCP3-F1
#
_entry.id   AF-A0A455UCP3-F1
#
_cell.length_a   1.000
_cell.length_b   1.000
_cell.length_c   1.000
_cell.angle_alpha   90.00
_cell.angle_beta   90.00
_cell.angle_gamma   90.00
#
_symmetry.space_group_name_H-M   'P 1'
#
loop_
_entity.id
_entity.type
_entity.pdbx_description
1 polymer ?
#
loop_
_entity_poly.entity_id
_entity_poly.type
_entity_poly.pdbx_seq_one_letter_code
_entity_poly.pdbx_strand_id
1 'polypeptide(L)'
;MRHARSSLLPIHERLPDLELQGLSRHDSDLSTDFTFEASMNAQQLVDERGDLWLALAPLWLDREPSERDYTRMVEVVQRYDMTLHELEWMFRLEMAPVMSRYQLSIANEWRQFNDRKLMQQLVNHNLRLKGWRRKAWALFSGLTTMMVRHRWNALMSRVAVTRGEQV
;
A
#
# COMPACT_ATOMS: atom_id res chain seq x y z
N MET A 1 -42.21 -63.78 50.10
CA MET A 1 -42.28 -62.32 50.38
C MET A 1 -42.75 -61.65 49.08
N ARG A 2 -44.06 -61.50 48.89
CA ARG A 2 -44.89 -60.29 49.11
C ARG A 2 -44.51 -59.07 48.26
N HIS A 3 -45.42 -58.78 47.33
CA HIS A 3 -45.70 -57.54 46.59
C HIS A 3 -45.40 -56.22 47.32
N ALA A 4 -45.03 -55.18 46.57
CA ALA A 4 -45.92 -54.03 46.33
C ALA A 4 -45.36 -53.06 45.28
N ARG A 5 -46.21 -52.76 44.28
CA ARG A 5 -46.16 -51.57 43.42
C ARG A 5 -46.64 -50.34 44.21
N SER A 6 -46.30 -49.18 43.67
CA SER A 6 -47.15 -47.98 43.47
C SER A 6 -46.73 -46.69 44.19
N SER A 7 -46.31 -45.75 43.33
CA SER A 7 -46.83 -44.38 43.18
C SER A 7 -46.78 -43.40 44.35
N LEU A 8 -46.13 -42.24 44.13
CA LEU A 8 -46.74 -40.89 44.22
C LEU A 8 -45.72 -39.77 43.94
N LEU A 9 -45.81 -39.21 42.73
CA LEU A 9 -45.81 -37.77 42.35
C LEU A 9 -44.64 -36.81 42.70
N PRO A 10 -44.56 -35.65 41.99
CA PRO A 10 -43.32 -35.00 41.56
C PRO A 10 -43.01 -33.72 42.34
N ILE A 11 -41.76 -33.26 42.28
CA ILE A 11 -41.42 -31.86 42.53
C ILE A 11 -40.47 -31.43 41.40
N HIS A 12 -41.04 -30.72 40.43
CA HIS A 12 -40.26 -29.88 39.51
C HIS A 12 -39.66 -28.75 40.36
N GLU A 13 -38.38 -28.89 40.75
CA GLU A 13 -37.57 -27.71 41.09
C GLU A 13 -37.34 -26.93 39.80
N ARG A 14 -38.16 -25.89 39.64
CA ARG A 14 -38.00 -24.82 38.67
C ARG A 14 -36.85 -23.93 39.16
N LEU A 15 -35.63 -24.18 38.68
CA LEU A 15 -34.56 -23.19 38.72
C LEU A 15 -34.74 -22.23 37.53
N PRO A 16 -34.59 -20.90 37.74
CA PRO A 16 -34.77 -19.92 36.68
C PRO A 16 -33.58 -19.96 35.71
N ASP A 17 -33.90 -20.07 34.43
CA ASP A 17 -33.00 -19.78 33.31
C ASP A 17 -32.57 -18.31 33.38
N LEU A 18 -31.51 -18.03 34.15
CA LEU A 18 -30.85 -16.74 34.16
C LEU A 18 -29.63 -16.80 33.23
N GLU A 19 -29.80 -16.08 32.12
CA GLU A 19 -28.76 -15.33 31.43
C GLU A 19 -27.46 -16.05 31.04
N LEU A 20 -27.46 -16.71 29.87
CA LEU A 20 -26.27 -16.79 29.02
C LEU A 20 -26.64 -16.73 27.53
N GLN A 21 -27.48 -15.76 27.15
CA GLN A 21 -27.69 -15.38 25.74
C GLN A 21 -27.47 -13.86 25.60
N GLY A 22 -26.22 -13.42 25.72
CA GLY A 22 -25.90 -11.99 25.62
C GLY A 22 -24.46 -11.63 25.28
N LEU A 23 -23.57 -12.59 24.97
CA LEU A 23 -22.16 -12.30 24.71
C LEU A 23 -21.60 -13.12 23.52
N SER A 24 -22.17 -12.95 22.33
CA SER A 24 -21.46 -13.29 21.09
C SER A 24 -22.13 -12.69 19.86
N ARG A 25 -22.21 -11.36 19.78
CA ARG A 25 -22.69 -10.69 18.55
C ARG A 25 -22.19 -9.26 18.33
N HIS A 26 -21.05 -8.90 18.91
CA HIS A 26 -20.50 -7.53 18.80
C HIS A 26 -19.04 -7.46 18.29
N ASP A 27 -18.46 -8.55 17.80
CA ASP A 27 -17.08 -8.55 17.26
C ASP A 27 -17.02 -8.63 15.71
N SER A 28 -18.15 -8.84 15.03
CA SER A 28 -18.20 -9.01 13.58
C SER A 28 -18.27 -7.69 12.79
N ASP A 29 -18.79 -6.62 13.39
CA ASP A 29 -18.89 -5.31 12.72
C ASP A 29 -17.52 -4.60 12.68
N LEU A 30 -16.71 -4.69 13.74
CA LEU A 30 -15.38 -4.05 13.79
C LEU A 30 -14.37 -4.65 12.79
N SER A 31 -14.45 -5.96 12.51
CA SER A 31 -13.54 -6.62 11.56
C SER A 31 -13.92 -6.30 10.11
N THR A 32 -15.22 -6.12 9.84
CA THR A 32 -15.73 -5.76 8.52
C THR A 32 -15.45 -4.30 8.21
N ASP A 33 -15.67 -3.38 9.17
CA ASP A 33 -15.37 -1.96 9.01
C ASP A 33 -13.86 -1.68 8.84
N PHE A 34 -12.98 -2.32 9.63
CA PHE A 34 -11.54 -2.12 9.49
C PHE A 34 -11.00 -2.63 8.14
N THR A 35 -11.52 -3.75 7.65
CA THR A 35 -11.13 -4.31 6.35
C THR A 35 -11.65 -3.44 5.21
N PHE A 36 -12.86 -2.91 5.35
CA PHE A 36 -13.46 -1.98 4.39
C PHE A 36 -12.73 -0.64 4.35
N GLU A 37 -12.44 -0.03 5.50
CA GLU A 37 -11.64 1.21 5.60
C GLU A 37 -10.23 1.04 5.03
N ALA A 38 -9.57 -0.08 5.30
CA ALA A 38 -8.25 -0.37 4.74
C ALA A 38 -8.32 -0.53 3.21
N SER A 39 -9.38 -1.16 2.68
CA SER A 39 -9.60 -1.30 1.24
C SER A 39 -9.93 0.02 0.54
N MET A 40 -10.72 0.89 1.19
CA MET A 40 -11.04 2.23 0.67
C MET A 40 -9.80 3.13 0.67
N ASN A 41 -9.02 3.16 1.75
CA ASN A 41 -7.77 3.93 1.80
C ASN A 41 -6.76 3.43 0.76
N ALA A 42 -6.68 2.11 0.53
CA ALA A 42 -5.83 1.53 -0.50
C ALA A 42 -6.28 1.96 -1.90
N GLN A 43 -7.57 1.88 -2.20
CA GLN A 43 -8.11 2.23 -3.51
C GLN A 43 -7.95 3.72 -3.81
N GLN A 44 -8.27 4.58 -2.84
CA GLN A 44 -8.06 6.03 -2.96
C GLN A 44 -6.60 6.37 -3.25
N LEU A 45 -5.66 5.70 -2.58
CA LEU A 45 -4.23 5.90 -2.80
C LEU A 45 -3.80 5.46 -4.22
N VAL A 46 -4.34 4.35 -4.73
CA VAL A 46 -4.10 3.90 -6.11
C VAL A 46 -4.67 4.91 -7.10
N ASP A 47 -5.88 5.43 -6.85
CA ASP A 47 -6.52 6.40 -7.74
C ASP A 47 -5.78 7.75 -7.74
N GLU A 48 -5.26 8.17 -6.59
CA GLU A 48 -4.52 9.42 -6.44
C GLU A 48 -3.05 9.34 -6.86
N ARG A 49 -2.37 8.21 -6.69
CA ARG A 49 -0.91 8.10 -6.87
C ARG A 49 -0.46 6.98 -7.80
N GLY A 50 -1.34 6.03 -8.10
CA GLY A 50 -0.99 4.84 -8.87
C GLY A 50 -0.48 5.16 -10.28
N ASP A 51 -1.15 6.08 -10.98
CA ASP A 51 -0.73 6.55 -12.30
C ASP A 51 0.67 7.15 -12.27
N LEU A 52 0.98 7.96 -11.25
CA LEU A 52 2.29 8.58 -11.07
C LEU A 52 3.37 7.54 -10.80
N TRP A 53 3.11 6.58 -9.90
CA TRP A 53 4.05 5.52 -9.59
C TRP A 53 4.33 4.63 -10.80
N LEU A 54 3.32 4.26 -11.58
CA LEU A 54 3.50 3.45 -12.78
C LEU A 54 4.26 4.22 -13.87
N ALA A 55 4.00 5.52 -14.01
CA ALA A 55 4.72 6.36 -14.96
C ALA A 55 6.21 6.45 -14.61
N LEU A 56 6.56 6.54 -13.32
CA LEU A 56 7.95 6.68 -12.86
C LEU A 56 8.67 5.35 -12.63
N ALA A 57 7.94 4.22 -12.54
CA ALA A 57 8.53 2.90 -12.34
C ALA A 57 9.62 2.53 -13.37
N PRO A 58 9.50 2.87 -14.68
CA PRO A 58 10.53 2.59 -15.66
C PRO A 58 11.89 3.23 -15.37
N LEU A 59 11.97 4.31 -14.58
CA LEU A 59 13.25 4.90 -14.19
C LEU A 59 14.13 3.93 -13.38
N TRP A 60 13.49 3.06 -12.62
CA TRP A 60 14.13 2.02 -11.81
C TRP A 60 14.27 0.69 -12.55
N LEU A 61 13.74 0.52 -13.76
CA LEU A 61 13.94 -0.72 -14.50
C LEU A 61 15.35 -0.71 -15.10
N ASP A 62 16.00 -1.86 -15.24
CA ASP A 62 17.36 -1.91 -15.80
C ASP A 62 17.41 -1.38 -17.24
N ARG A 63 16.29 -1.52 -17.98
CA ARG A 63 16.11 -0.92 -19.31
C ARG A 63 16.19 0.61 -19.24
N GLU A 64 16.96 1.20 -20.15
CA GLU A 64 16.98 2.64 -20.31
C GLU A 64 15.61 3.12 -20.85
N PRO A 65 14.97 4.11 -20.21
CA PRO A 65 13.70 4.66 -20.71
C PRO A 65 13.91 5.30 -22.07
N SER A 66 13.00 5.04 -23.02
CA SER A 66 12.99 5.72 -24.31
C SER A 66 12.54 7.18 -24.17
N GLU A 67 12.81 8.03 -25.17
CA GLU A 67 12.28 9.40 -25.18
C GLU A 67 10.75 9.44 -25.05
N ARG A 68 10.05 8.45 -25.63
CA ARG A 68 8.58 8.32 -25.48
C ARG A 68 8.17 8.04 -24.04
N ASP A 69 8.96 7.26 -23.31
CA ASP A 69 8.72 7.00 -21.89
C ASP A 69 8.92 8.29 -21.08
N TYR A 70 9.96 9.07 -21.39
CA TYR A 70 10.19 10.37 -20.76
C TYR A 70 9.06 11.38 -21.05
N THR A 71 8.57 11.47 -22.29
CA THR A 71 7.43 12.34 -22.62
C THR A 71 6.21 11.96 -21.78
N ARG A 72 5.88 10.66 -21.70
CA ARG A 72 4.76 10.18 -20.88
C ARG A 72 4.97 10.49 -19.40
N MET A 73 6.19 10.32 -18.87
CA MET A 73 6.50 10.69 -17.48
C MET A 73 6.25 12.17 -17.22
N VAL A 74 6.73 13.05 -18.11
CA VAL A 74 6.54 14.50 -17.98
C VAL A 74 5.06 14.86 -18.00
N GLU A 75 4.29 14.33 -18.96
CA GLU A 75 2.84 14.56 -19.05
C GLU A 75 2.12 14.16 -17.75
N VAL A 76 2.44 12.97 -17.22
CA VAL A 76 1.83 12.50 -15.97
C VAL A 76 2.23 13.41 -14.81
N VAL A 77 3.51 13.75 -14.65
CA VAL A 77 4.01 14.65 -13.59
C VAL A 77 3.34 16.03 -13.63
N GLN A 78 3.07 16.57 -14.82
CA GLN A 78 2.40 17.86 -14.96
C GLN A 78 0.95 17.84 -14.49
N ARG A 79 0.24 16.71 -14.60
CA ARG A 79 -1.15 16.59 -14.11
C ARG A 79 -1.25 16.68 -12.58
N TYR A 80 -0.16 16.43 -11.86
CA TYR A 80 -0.14 16.35 -10.40
C TYR A 80 0.22 17.67 -9.69
N ASP A 81 0.55 18.73 -10.43
CA ASP A 81 0.93 20.07 -9.92
C ASP A 81 1.92 20.07 -8.73
N MET A 82 2.80 19.07 -8.67
CA MET A 82 3.81 18.95 -7.61
C MET A 82 5.05 19.76 -7.94
N THR A 83 5.65 20.37 -6.92
CA THR A 83 7.01 20.95 -7.06
C THR A 83 8.05 19.87 -7.33
N LEU A 84 9.19 20.24 -7.93
CA LEU A 84 10.29 19.29 -8.20
C LEU A 84 10.76 18.60 -6.90
N HIS A 85 10.77 19.33 -5.79
CA HIS A 85 11.15 18.83 -4.49
C HIS A 85 10.12 17.84 -3.93
N GLU A 86 8.82 18.12 -4.02
CA GLU A 86 7.78 17.18 -3.59
C GLU A 86 7.80 15.89 -4.41
N LEU A 87 8.02 16.01 -5.72
CA LEU A 87 8.15 14.88 -6.62
C LEU A 87 9.36 14.01 -6.23
N GLU A 88 10.50 14.65 -5.94
CA GLU A 88 11.70 13.96 -5.46
C GLU A 88 11.44 13.28 -4.11
N TRP A 89 10.80 13.95 -3.17
CA TRP A 89 10.47 13.36 -1.86
C TRP A 89 9.55 12.16 -1.98
N MET A 90 8.51 12.25 -2.82
CA MET A 90 7.60 11.15 -3.12
C MET A 90 8.37 9.99 -3.74
N PHE A 91 9.17 10.25 -4.78
CA PHE A 91 9.96 9.22 -5.45
C PHE A 91 10.94 8.51 -4.50
N ARG A 92 11.58 9.26 -3.61
CA ARG A 92 12.56 8.75 -2.64
C ARG A 92 11.94 7.98 -1.47
N LEU A 93 10.82 8.45 -0.94
CA LEU A 93 10.20 7.83 0.24
C LEU A 93 9.23 6.71 -0.09
N GLU A 94 8.46 6.89 -1.17
CA GLU A 94 7.37 5.99 -1.53
C GLU A 94 7.86 4.89 -2.45
N MET A 95 8.64 5.24 -3.48
CA MET A 95 9.06 4.29 -4.52
C MET A 95 10.40 3.62 -4.23
N ALA A 96 11.46 4.37 -3.94
CA ALA A 96 12.81 3.83 -3.78
C ALA A 96 12.94 2.59 -2.87
N PRO A 97 12.31 2.51 -1.68
CA PRO A 97 12.38 1.31 -0.82
C PRO A 97 11.71 0.08 -1.44
N VAL A 98 10.59 0.28 -2.14
CA VAL A 98 9.85 -0.78 -2.80
C VAL A 98 10.62 -1.23 -4.05
N MET A 99 11.09 -0.28 -4.86
CA MET A 99 11.81 -0.56 -6.10
C MET A 99 13.15 -1.24 -5.86
N SER A 100 13.92 -0.83 -4.84
CA SER A 100 15.19 -1.49 -4.48
C SER A 100 14.97 -2.97 -4.11
N ARG A 101 13.89 -3.28 -3.39
CA ARG A 101 13.52 -4.67 -3.04
C ARG A 101 13.00 -5.44 -4.24
N TYR A 102 12.19 -4.78 -5.07
CA TYR A 102 11.59 -5.34 -6.27
C TYR A 102 12.66 -5.74 -7.29
N GLN A 103 13.66 -4.89 -7.53
CA GLN A 103 14.81 -5.18 -8.39
C GLN A 103 15.60 -6.42 -7.92
N LEU A 104 15.90 -6.51 -6.61
CA LEU A 104 16.61 -7.66 -6.05
C LEU A 104 15.81 -8.97 -6.17
N SER A 105 14.48 -8.90 -6.06
CA SER A 105 13.59 -10.05 -6.18
C SER A 105 13.36 -10.52 -7.62
N ILE A 106 13.54 -9.63 -8.62
CA ILE A 106 13.24 -9.90 -10.04
C ILE A 106 14.48 -10.27 -10.84
N ALA A 107 15.63 -10.37 -10.18
CA ALA A 107 16.90 -10.82 -10.76
C ALA A 107 16.80 -12.09 -11.65
N ASN A 108 15.75 -12.93 -11.49
CA ASN A 108 15.53 -14.13 -12.29
C ASN A 108 14.35 -14.07 -13.30
N GLU A 109 13.45 -13.08 -13.24
CA GLU A 109 12.19 -13.02 -14.03
C GLU A 109 11.90 -11.64 -14.66
N TRP A 110 12.95 -10.92 -15.10
CA TRP A 110 12.88 -9.59 -15.74
C TRP A 110 11.89 -9.44 -16.90
N ARG A 111 11.40 -10.55 -17.47
CA ARG A 111 10.47 -10.58 -18.61
C ARG A 111 9.00 -10.32 -18.24
N GLN A 112 8.65 -10.35 -16.95
CA GLN A 112 7.27 -10.14 -16.49
C GLN A 112 7.20 -9.05 -15.42
N PHE A 113 7.59 -7.82 -15.78
CA PHE A 113 7.23 -6.65 -14.97
C PHE A 113 5.72 -6.71 -14.67
N ASN A 114 5.39 -6.90 -13.40
CA ASN A 114 4.03 -7.17 -12.97
C ASN A 114 3.51 -5.95 -12.21
N ASP A 115 2.85 -5.06 -12.96
CA ASP A 115 2.27 -3.80 -12.49
C ASP A 115 1.41 -4.01 -11.25
N ARG A 116 0.65 -5.11 -11.20
CA ARG A 116 -0.25 -5.45 -10.08
C ARG A 116 0.54 -5.76 -8.81
N LYS A 117 1.60 -6.56 -8.91
CA LYS A 117 2.47 -6.87 -7.75
C LYS A 117 3.20 -5.63 -7.26
N LEU A 118 3.71 -4.80 -8.17
CA LEU A 118 4.36 -3.54 -7.82
C LEU A 118 3.39 -2.60 -7.10
N MET A 119 2.20 -2.41 -7.65
CA MET A 119 1.16 -1.55 -7.08
C MET A 119 0.78 -2.02 -5.68
N GLN A 120 0.56 -3.32 -5.48
CA GLN A 120 0.23 -3.87 -4.17
C GLN A 120 1.35 -3.62 -3.14
N GLN A 121 2.62 -3.74 -3.54
CA GLN A 121 3.75 -3.44 -2.65
C GLN A 121 3.86 -1.95 -2.31
N LEU A 122 3.65 -1.07 -3.29
CA LEU A 122 3.64 0.38 -3.10
C LEU A 122 2.52 0.83 -2.17
N VAL A 123 1.30 0.33 -2.39
CA VAL A 123 0.15 0.64 -1.52
C VAL A 123 0.40 0.15 -0.10
N ASN A 124 0.81 -1.10 0.08
CA ASN A 124 1.10 -1.66 1.40
C ASN A 124 2.22 -0.90 2.11
N HIS A 125 3.25 -0.45 1.38
CA HIS A 125 4.34 0.35 1.94
C HIS A 125 3.85 1.73 2.38
N ASN A 126 3.14 2.44 1.51
CA ASN A 126 2.62 3.78 1.78
C ASN A 126 1.59 3.82 2.92
N LEU A 127 0.67 2.85 2.98
CA LEU A 127 -0.25 2.71 4.11
C LEU A 127 0.48 2.49 5.44
N ARG A 128 1.63 1.83 5.41
CA ARG A 128 2.51 1.58 6.57
C ARG A 128 3.51 2.70 6.82
N LEU A 129 3.59 3.70 5.95
CA LEU A 129 4.55 4.80 6.01
C LEU A 129 4.04 5.92 6.92
N LYS A 130 3.80 5.62 8.20
CA LYS A 130 3.34 6.61 9.20
C LYS A 130 4.42 6.90 10.26
N GLY A 131 4.57 8.19 10.60
CA GLY A 131 5.38 8.68 11.72
C GLY A 131 6.89 8.48 11.56
N TRP A 132 7.48 7.64 12.41
CA TRP A 132 8.94 7.50 12.55
C TRP A 132 9.61 6.80 11.34
N ARG A 133 8.89 5.92 10.64
CA ARG A 133 9.41 5.21 9.46
C ARG A 133 9.74 6.18 8.33
N ARG A 134 9.00 7.29 8.20
CA ARG A 134 9.27 8.33 7.21
C ARG A 134 10.63 8.98 7.44
N LYS A 135 11.00 9.25 8.69
CA LYS A 135 12.30 9.82 9.06
C LYS A 135 13.44 8.83 8.84
N ALA A 136 13.24 7.56 9.21
CA ALA A 136 14.22 6.50 8.95
C ALA A 136 14.47 6.29 7.45
N TRP A 137 13.40 6.29 6.65
CA TRP A 137 13.52 6.19 5.19
C TRP A 137 14.07 7.45 4.54
N ALA A 138 13.80 8.65 5.06
CA ALA A 138 14.43 9.87 4.55
C ALA A 138 15.96 9.78 4.61
N LEU A 139 16.50 9.27 5.72
CA LEU A 139 17.94 9.07 5.90
C LEU A 139 18.53 7.99 4.98
N PHE A 140 17.79 6.89 4.75
CA PHE A 140 18.25 5.80 3.88
C PHE A 140 18.00 6.06 2.38
N SER A 141 17.05 6.93 2.04
CA SER A 141 16.65 7.20 0.65
C SER A 141 17.77 7.83 -0.18
N GLY A 142 18.67 8.60 0.45
CA GLY A 142 19.81 9.21 -0.23
C GLY A 142 20.68 8.20 -0.98
N LEU A 143 20.87 7.00 -0.41
CA LEU A 143 21.71 5.95 -0.98
C LEU A 143 21.03 5.23 -2.14
N THR A 144 19.72 4.96 -2.04
CA THR A 144 18.98 4.26 -3.11
C THR A 144 18.73 5.16 -4.31
N THR A 145 18.61 6.48 -4.09
CA THR A 145 18.43 7.43 -5.20
C THR A 145 19.71 7.63 -6.03
N MET A 146 20.90 7.33 -5.49
CA MET A 146 22.15 7.46 -6.27
C MET A 146 22.13 6.61 -7.54
N MET A 147 21.54 5.42 -7.48
CA MET A 147 21.53 4.47 -8.60
C MET A 147 20.68 4.96 -9.77
N VAL A 148 19.60 5.68 -9.48
CA VAL A 148 18.67 6.24 -10.48
C VAL A 148 18.92 7.74 -10.71
N ARG A 149 19.89 8.34 -10.02
CA ARG A 149 20.15 9.78 -10.02
C ARG A 149 20.34 10.35 -11.41
N HIS A 150 21.05 9.63 -12.28
CA HIS A 150 21.27 10.10 -13.65
C HIS A 150 19.95 10.20 -14.43
N ARG A 151 19.14 9.14 -14.39
CA ARG A 151 17.84 9.06 -15.09
C ARG A 151 16.81 10.01 -14.48
N TRP A 152 16.88 10.18 -13.16
CA TRP A 152 16.10 11.17 -12.42
C TRP A 152 16.42 12.59 -12.87
N ASN A 153 17.70 12.97 -12.88
CA ASN A 153 18.12 14.29 -13.35
C ASN A 153 17.69 14.54 -14.79
N ALA A 154 17.77 13.53 -15.65
CA ALA A 154 17.31 13.62 -17.04
C ALA A 154 15.80 13.87 -17.14
N LEU A 155 14.98 13.26 -16.28
CA LEU A 155 13.56 13.58 -16.18
C LEU A 155 13.36 15.00 -15.64
N MET A 156 14.08 15.38 -14.58
CA MET A 156 13.88 16.67 -13.94
C MET A 156 14.23 17.84 -14.86
N SER A 157 15.28 17.70 -15.65
CA SER A 157 15.61 18.68 -16.68
C SER A 157 14.49 18.84 -17.71
N ARG A 158 13.86 17.75 -18.14
CA ARG A 158 12.72 17.80 -19.07
C ARG A 158 11.49 18.44 -18.42
N VAL A 159 11.18 18.09 -17.17
CA VAL A 159 10.05 18.67 -16.42
C VAL A 159 10.24 20.18 -16.26
N ALA A 160 11.43 20.62 -15.83
CA ALA A 160 11.74 22.03 -15.63
C ALA A 160 11.68 22.82 -16.94
N VAL A 161 12.25 22.30 -18.03
CA VAL A 161 12.14 22.91 -19.37
C VAL A 161 10.67 23.06 -19.78
N THR A 162 9.85 22.03 -19.56
CA THR A 162 8.42 22.07 -19.93
C THR A 162 7.62 23.04 -19.04
N ARG A 163 8.08 23.30 -17.81
CA ARG A 163 7.49 24.27 -16.88
C ARG A 163 8.08 25.69 -17.01
N GLY A 164 9.16 25.86 -17.76
CA GLY A 164 9.91 27.12 -17.83
C GLY A 164 10.74 27.43 -16.58
N GLU A 165 11.02 26.43 -15.74
CA GLU A 165 11.84 26.54 -14.52
C GLU A 165 13.33 26.31 -14.86
N GLN A 166 14.25 26.98 -14.14
CA GLN A 166 15.68 26.68 -14.22
C GLN A 166 16.03 25.52 -13.26
N VAL A 167 16.77 24.52 -13.76
CA VAL A 167 17.17 23.29 -13.06
C VAL A 167 18.40 23.51 -12.20
#